data_AF-A0A6L7ZX83-F1
#
_entry.id   AF-A0A6L7ZX83-F1
#
_cell.length_a   1.000
_cell.length_b   1.000
_cell.length_c   1.000
_cell.angle_alpha   90.00
_cell.angle_beta   90.00
_cell.angle_gamma   90.00
#
_symmetry.space_group_name_H-M   'P 1'
#
loop_
_entity.id
_entity.type
_entity.pdbx_description
1 polymer ?
#
loop_
_entity_poly.entity_id
_entity_poly.type
_entity_poly.pdbx_seq_one_letter_code
_entity_poly.pdbx_strand_id
1 'polypeptide(L)'
;KWSRRRLSRDTAYNIRLGSAYLAHLVDRFDGSYLLAAAAYNAGPGRVARWIARYGHPDRDIDPVDWIESVPFGETRNFLRRVLANVAVYRARLGNNGLAATPAIAWRAPGSKFDCFAAGACKKARAPSPPAPAGANAASAGTATAGKIR
;
A
#
# COMPACT_ATOMS: atom_id res chain seq x y z
N LYS A 1 -22.34 13.66 -15.73
CA LYS A 1 -23.68 13.05 -15.53
C LYS A 1 -23.55 11.53 -15.75
N TRP A 2 -23.94 10.68 -14.79
CA TRP A 2 -23.85 9.21 -14.93
C TRP A 2 -25.18 8.62 -15.45
N SER A 3 -25.15 7.42 -16.04
CA SER A 3 -26.32 6.74 -16.60
C SER A 3 -26.66 5.45 -15.84
N ARG A 4 -27.82 5.43 -15.18
CA ARG A 4 -28.30 4.26 -14.41
C ARG A 4 -28.47 3.02 -15.26
N ARG A 5 -29.01 3.16 -16.48
CA ARG A 5 -29.22 2.04 -17.41
C ARG A 5 -27.91 1.45 -17.89
N ARG A 6 -26.91 2.29 -18.18
CA ARG A 6 -25.59 1.83 -18.62
C ARG A 6 -24.82 1.17 -17.49
N LEU A 7 -24.98 1.66 -16.26
CA LEU A 7 -24.32 1.07 -15.10
C LEU A 7 -24.66 -0.42 -14.91
N SER A 8 -25.89 -0.83 -15.24
CA SER A 8 -26.32 -2.23 -15.09
C SER A 8 -26.22 -3.08 -16.36
N ARG A 9 -26.16 -2.48 -17.55
CA ARG A 9 -26.21 -3.21 -18.83
C ARG A 9 -24.95 -3.10 -19.70
N ASP A 10 -24.06 -2.18 -19.39
CA ASP A 10 -22.83 -1.93 -20.15
C ASP A 10 -21.62 -2.20 -19.23
N THR A 11 -21.02 -3.38 -19.41
CA THR A 11 -19.89 -3.87 -18.60
C THR A 11 -18.70 -2.92 -18.65
N ALA A 12 -18.37 -2.39 -19.82
CA ALA A 12 -17.24 -1.47 -19.99
C ALA A 12 -17.49 -0.14 -19.25
N TYR A 13 -18.73 0.37 -19.30
CA TYR A 13 -19.12 1.56 -18.55
C TYR A 13 -19.10 1.33 -17.04
N ASN A 14 -19.59 0.18 -16.57
CA ASN A 14 -19.55 -0.19 -15.15
C ASN A 14 -18.11 -0.28 -14.64
N ILE A 15 -17.25 -1.01 -15.35
CA ILE A 15 -15.82 -1.14 -15.01
C ILE A 15 -15.15 0.23 -14.96
N ARG A 16 -15.39 1.09 -15.97
CA ARG A 16 -14.79 2.44 -16.01
C ARG A 16 -15.19 3.31 -14.83
N LEU A 17 -16.47 3.30 -14.46
CA LEU A 17 -16.95 4.11 -13.33
C LEU A 17 -16.46 3.54 -11.99
N GLY A 18 -16.54 2.21 -11.85
CA GLY A 18 -16.07 1.50 -10.65
C GLY A 18 -14.57 1.67 -10.43
N SER A 19 -13.75 1.55 -11.48
CA SER A 19 -12.31 1.74 -11.39
C SER A 19 -11.94 3.19 -11.10
N ALA A 20 -12.63 4.17 -11.69
CA ALA A 20 -12.42 5.58 -11.39
C ALA A 20 -12.74 5.90 -9.93
N TYR A 21 -13.85 5.37 -9.40
CA TYR A 21 -14.21 5.58 -8.00
C TYR A 21 -13.25 4.86 -7.04
N LEU A 22 -12.83 3.64 -7.38
CA LEU A 22 -11.83 2.91 -6.59
C LEU A 22 -10.49 3.63 -6.57
N ALA A 23 -10.01 4.16 -7.71
CA ALA A 23 -8.78 4.94 -7.79
C ALA A 23 -8.86 6.19 -6.90
N HIS A 24 -9.98 6.92 -6.94
CA HIS A 24 -10.23 8.04 -6.04
C HIS A 24 -10.14 7.64 -4.55
N LEU A 25 -10.67 6.47 -4.18
CA LEU A 25 -10.59 5.99 -2.80
C LEU A 25 -9.18 5.56 -2.41
N VAL A 26 -8.43 4.93 -3.31
CA VAL A 26 -7.02 4.60 -3.09
C VAL A 26 -6.22 5.87 -2.82
N ASP A 27 -6.40 6.92 -3.62
CA ASP A 27 -5.73 8.21 -3.40
C ASP A 27 -6.17 8.85 -2.09
N ARG A 28 -7.47 8.85 -1.79
CA ARG A 28 -8.04 9.41 -0.56
C ARG A 28 -7.49 8.76 0.71
N PHE A 29 -7.24 7.45 0.65
CA PHE A 29 -6.66 6.68 1.74
C PHE A 29 -5.18 6.39 1.51
N ASP A 30 -4.50 7.28 0.81
CA ASP A 30 -3.05 7.35 0.79
C ASP A 30 -2.36 6.11 0.24
N GLY A 31 -3.02 5.42 -0.67
CA GLY A 31 -2.59 4.17 -1.25
C GLY A 31 -3.04 2.92 -0.49
N SER A 32 -3.72 3.03 0.66
CA SER A 32 -4.18 1.87 1.45
C SER A 32 -5.36 1.16 0.79
N TYR A 33 -5.11 -0.03 0.23
CA TYR A 33 -6.11 -0.92 -0.36
C TYR A 33 -7.10 -1.47 0.66
N LEU A 34 -6.68 -1.72 1.91
CA LEU A 34 -7.60 -2.12 2.97
C LEU A 34 -8.65 -1.03 3.22
N LEU A 35 -8.19 0.21 3.45
CA LEU A 35 -9.08 1.33 3.71
C LEU A 35 -9.92 1.71 2.49
N ALA A 36 -9.33 1.66 1.28
CA ALA A 36 -10.05 1.90 0.04
C ALA A 36 -11.15 0.86 -0.20
N ALA A 37 -10.87 -0.44 0.01
CA ALA A 37 -11.87 -1.49 -0.10
C ALA A 37 -12.98 -1.34 0.94
N ALA A 38 -12.62 -1.01 2.19
CA ALA A 38 -13.59 -0.73 3.24
C ALA A 38 -14.48 0.46 2.87
N ALA A 39 -13.91 1.51 2.29
CA ALA A 39 -14.64 2.71 1.89
C ALA A 39 -15.50 2.48 0.64
N TYR A 40 -15.10 1.57 -0.24
CA TYR A 40 -15.89 1.17 -1.39
C TYR A 40 -17.18 0.46 -0.96
N ASN A 41 -17.10 -0.43 0.06
CA ASN A 41 -18.25 -1.16 0.58
C ASN A 41 -19.09 -0.35 1.59
N ALA A 42 -18.46 0.23 2.60
CA ALA A 42 -19.13 0.87 3.73
C ALA A 42 -19.24 2.39 3.60
N GLY A 43 -18.58 2.99 2.62
CA GLY A 43 -18.53 4.44 2.41
C GLY A 43 -17.36 5.11 3.17
N PRO A 44 -16.71 6.13 2.57
CA PRO A 44 -15.51 6.75 3.14
C PRO A 44 -15.77 7.45 4.48
N GLY A 45 -16.97 7.99 4.69
CA GLY A 45 -17.34 8.63 5.95
C GLY A 45 -17.40 7.65 7.13
N ARG A 46 -17.78 6.38 6.91
CA ARG A 46 -17.75 5.34 7.96
C ARG A 46 -16.32 4.96 8.29
N VAL A 47 -15.51 4.72 7.26
CA VAL A 47 -14.09 4.36 7.42
C VAL A 47 -13.33 5.46 8.17
N ALA A 48 -13.56 6.73 7.87
CA ALA A 48 -12.96 7.83 8.62
C ALA A 48 -13.30 7.79 10.12
N ARG A 49 -14.54 7.45 10.48
CA ARG A 49 -14.95 7.29 11.89
C ARG A 49 -14.30 6.07 12.55
N TRP A 50 -14.13 4.97 11.81
CA TRP A 50 -13.44 3.78 12.33
C TRP A 50 -11.96 4.03 12.55
N ILE A 51 -11.30 4.73 11.63
CA ILE A 51 -9.91 5.17 11.82
C ILE A 51 -9.78 6.04 13.07
N ALA A 52 -10.69 7.00 13.26
CA ALA A 52 -10.68 7.86 14.44
C ALA A 52 -10.93 7.09 15.75
N ARG A 53 -11.68 5.98 15.70
CA ARG A 53 -12.07 5.19 16.88
C ARG A 53 -11.06 4.10 17.24
N TYR A 54 -10.52 3.39 16.25
CA TYR A 54 -9.69 2.20 16.46
C TYR A 54 -8.22 2.44 16.13
N GLY A 55 -7.88 3.59 15.58
CA GLY A 55 -6.58 3.85 14.99
C GLY A 55 -6.54 3.48 13.51
N HIS A 56 -5.50 3.93 12.83
CA HIS A 56 -5.27 3.66 11.43
C HIS A 56 -4.45 2.37 11.24
N PRO A 57 -4.88 1.44 10.37
CA PRO A 57 -4.31 0.08 10.27
C PRO A 57 -2.87 0.03 9.76
N ASP A 58 -2.39 1.12 9.15
CA ASP A 58 -1.00 1.18 8.66
C ASP A 58 -0.01 1.76 9.71
N ARG A 59 -0.49 2.22 10.87
CA ARG A 59 0.36 2.96 11.83
C ARG A 59 0.04 2.70 13.30
N ASP A 60 -1.22 2.50 13.65
CA ASP A 60 -1.68 2.54 15.05
C ASP A 60 -2.13 1.15 15.55
N ILE A 61 -2.56 0.26 14.66
CA ILE A 61 -3.15 -1.05 14.99
C ILE A 61 -2.86 -2.06 13.87
N ASP A 62 -2.73 -3.34 14.21
CA ASP A 62 -2.56 -4.40 13.21
C ASP A 62 -3.74 -4.42 12.20
N PRO A 63 -3.49 -4.57 10.89
CA PRO A 63 -4.55 -4.61 9.88
C PRO A 63 -5.62 -5.68 10.12
N VAL A 64 -5.26 -6.86 10.65
CA VAL A 64 -6.20 -7.93 10.95
C VAL A 64 -7.09 -7.53 12.12
N ASP A 65 -6.52 -7.01 13.20
CA ASP A 65 -7.28 -6.51 14.35
C ASP A 65 -8.19 -5.33 13.97
N TRP A 66 -7.74 -4.46 13.06
CA TRP A 66 -8.56 -3.40 12.52
C TRP A 66 -9.76 -3.94 11.74
N ILE A 67 -9.57 -4.97 10.90
CA ILE A 67 -10.66 -5.65 10.19
C ILE A 67 -11.65 -6.25 11.20
N GLU A 68 -11.18 -6.93 12.24
CA GLU A 68 -12.06 -7.55 13.25
C GLU A 68 -12.82 -6.50 14.09
N SER A 69 -12.28 -5.28 14.21
CA SER A 69 -12.91 -4.15 14.89
C SER A 69 -14.04 -3.48 14.09
N VAL A 70 -14.12 -3.69 12.77
CA VAL A 70 -15.20 -3.12 11.93
C VAL A 70 -16.55 -3.66 12.39
N PRO A 71 -17.57 -2.82 12.70
CA PRO A 71 -18.79 -3.28 13.36
C PRO A 71 -19.71 -4.16 12.47
N PHE A 72 -19.61 -4.04 11.15
CA PHE A 72 -20.47 -4.79 10.22
C PHE A 72 -19.82 -6.11 9.80
N GLY A 73 -20.42 -7.23 10.22
CA GLY A 73 -19.92 -8.58 9.87
C GLY A 73 -19.85 -8.83 8.36
N GLU A 74 -20.80 -8.27 7.60
CA GLU A 74 -20.78 -8.30 6.14
C GLU A 74 -19.54 -7.60 5.57
N THR A 75 -19.22 -6.40 6.07
CA THR A 75 -18.03 -5.65 5.66
C THR A 75 -16.75 -6.40 6.02
N ARG A 76 -16.68 -7.01 7.21
CA ARG A 76 -15.53 -7.86 7.59
C ARG A 76 -15.33 -9.01 6.59
N ASN A 77 -16.40 -9.73 6.26
CA ASN A 77 -16.34 -10.81 5.27
C ASN A 77 -15.95 -10.30 3.87
N PHE A 78 -16.51 -9.16 3.44
CA PHE A 78 -16.16 -8.52 2.17
C PHE A 78 -14.66 -8.22 2.11
N LEU A 79 -14.10 -7.62 3.15
CA LEU A 79 -12.68 -7.28 3.23
C LEU A 79 -11.80 -8.52 3.11
N ARG A 80 -12.07 -9.57 3.90
CA ARG A 80 -11.30 -10.83 3.83
C ARG A 80 -11.30 -11.42 2.41
N ARG A 81 -12.45 -11.44 1.74
CA ARG A 81 -12.59 -11.97 0.37
C ARG A 81 -11.86 -11.13 -0.68
N VAL A 82 -12.01 -9.82 -0.63
CA VAL A 82 -11.36 -8.91 -1.59
C VAL A 82 -9.84 -9.00 -1.44
N LEU A 83 -9.35 -8.95 -0.22
CA LEU A 83 -7.92 -8.97 0.07
C LEU A 83 -7.26 -10.29 -0.32
N ALA A 84 -7.91 -11.43 -0.04
CA ALA A 84 -7.45 -12.73 -0.53
C ALA A 84 -7.39 -12.78 -2.07
N ASN A 85 -8.42 -12.25 -2.75
CA ASN A 85 -8.44 -12.23 -4.21
C ASN A 85 -7.37 -11.32 -4.83
N VAL A 86 -7.07 -10.17 -4.21
CA VAL A 86 -6.01 -9.27 -4.68
C VAL A 86 -4.66 -10.00 -4.75
N ALA A 87 -4.33 -10.81 -3.74
CA ALA A 87 -3.11 -11.61 -3.73
C ALA A 87 -3.08 -12.60 -4.91
N VAL A 88 -4.19 -13.31 -5.15
CA VAL A 88 -4.32 -14.27 -6.27
C VAL A 88 -4.17 -13.57 -7.62
N TYR A 89 -4.83 -12.42 -7.83
CA TYR A 89 -4.77 -11.71 -9.11
C TYR A 89 -3.38 -11.14 -9.40
N ARG A 90 -2.65 -10.67 -8.38
CA ARG A 90 -1.25 -10.23 -8.56
C ARG A 90 -0.38 -11.37 -9.06
N ALA A 91 -0.46 -12.53 -8.39
CA ALA A 91 0.30 -13.72 -8.78
C ALA A 91 0.00 -14.16 -10.22
N ARG A 92 -1.27 -14.10 -10.65
CA ARG A 92 -1.68 -14.49 -12.00
C ARG A 92 -1.25 -13.51 -13.10
N LEU A 93 -1.15 -12.22 -12.79
CA LEU A 93 -0.83 -11.18 -13.77
C LEU A 93 0.67 -10.94 -13.94
N GLY A 94 1.53 -11.84 -13.44
CA GLY A 94 2.99 -11.71 -13.56
C GLY A 94 3.58 -10.57 -12.72
N ASN A 95 2.76 -9.93 -11.88
CA ASN A 95 3.23 -9.03 -10.84
C ASN A 95 3.77 -9.93 -9.73
N ASN A 96 5.09 -10.19 -9.73
CA ASN A 96 5.84 -11.05 -8.80
C ASN A 96 5.72 -10.69 -7.29
N GLY A 97 4.59 -10.15 -6.81
CA GLY A 97 4.32 -9.74 -5.44
C GLY A 97 4.02 -10.86 -4.45
N LEU A 98 4.48 -12.08 -4.74
CA LEU A 98 4.66 -13.13 -3.72
C LEU A 98 6.15 -13.32 -3.38
N ALA A 99 7.07 -12.85 -4.23
CA ALA A 99 8.49 -12.86 -3.95
C ALA A 99 8.90 -11.46 -3.44
N ALA A 100 9.13 -11.36 -2.13
CA ALA A 100 9.74 -10.22 -1.42
C ALA A 100 8.86 -9.08 -0.87
N THR A 101 7.54 -9.26 -0.74
CA THR A 101 6.78 -8.56 0.31
C THR A 101 5.82 -9.56 0.93
N PRO A 102 5.68 -9.63 2.27
CA PRO A 102 4.63 -10.44 2.86
C PRO A 102 3.29 -10.04 2.23
N ALA A 103 2.30 -10.93 2.27
CA ALA A 103 0.92 -10.76 1.80
C ALA A 103 0.17 -9.52 2.41
N ILE A 104 0.90 -8.64 3.08
CA ILE A 104 0.56 -7.47 3.89
C ILE A 104 0.93 -6.17 3.14
N ALA A 105 1.34 -6.21 1.87
CA ALA A 105 1.37 -4.99 1.06
C ALA A 105 -0.07 -4.59 0.67
N TRP A 106 -0.84 -4.15 1.67
CA TRP A 106 -2.15 -3.51 1.56
C TRP A 106 -2.06 -2.14 0.88
N ARG A 107 -1.03 -1.88 0.07
CA ARG A 107 -0.73 -0.58 -0.49
C ARG A 107 -0.45 -0.61 -1.98
N ALA A 108 -0.83 0.48 -2.63
CA ALA A 108 -0.57 0.73 -4.02
C ALA A 108 0.92 0.97 -4.30
N PRO A 109 1.44 0.52 -5.47
CA PRO A 109 2.77 0.91 -5.93
C PRO A 109 2.93 2.43 -5.89
N GLY A 110 4.08 2.91 -5.40
CA GLY A 110 4.36 4.35 -5.29
C GLY A 110 3.57 5.08 -4.21
N SER A 111 2.95 4.37 -3.25
CA SER A 111 2.24 5.04 -2.15
C SER A 111 3.17 5.97 -1.37
N LYS A 112 2.63 7.09 -0.87
CA LYS A 112 3.41 8.10 -0.12
C LYS A 112 3.95 7.62 1.23
N PHE A 113 3.71 6.36 1.60
CA PHE A 113 4.30 5.71 2.76
C PHE A 113 5.12 4.51 2.32
N ASP A 114 6.30 4.37 2.93
CA ASP A 114 7.14 3.19 2.82
C ASP A 114 6.81 2.28 4.01
N CYS A 115 6.52 1.02 3.70
CA CYS A 115 6.01 0.06 4.68
C CYS A 115 6.96 -1.10 4.77
N PHE A 116 7.50 -1.29 5.98
CA PHE A 116 8.39 -2.40 6.26
C PHE A 116 7.58 -3.68 6.42
N ALA A 117 8.23 -4.83 6.23
CA ALA A 117 7.62 -6.16 6.28
C ALA A 117 6.83 -6.44 7.59
N ALA A 118 7.09 -5.69 8.66
CA ALA A 118 6.40 -5.78 9.95
C ALA A 118 5.07 -4.99 10.03
N GLY A 119 4.54 -4.47 8.91
CA GLY A 119 3.24 -3.79 8.86
C GLY A 119 3.25 -2.32 9.30
N ALA A 120 4.37 -1.82 9.83
CA ALA A 120 4.53 -0.41 10.18
C ALA A 120 4.85 0.44 8.93
N CYS A 121 4.00 1.43 8.64
CA CYS A 121 4.22 2.39 7.56
C CYS A 121 4.70 3.75 8.08
N LYS A 122 5.75 4.29 7.47
CA LYS A 122 6.25 5.66 7.71
C LYS A 122 6.17 6.46 6.41
N LYS A 123 6.08 7.79 6.51
CA LYS A 123 6.05 8.66 5.33
C LYS A 123 7.28 8.36 4.47
N ALA A 124 7.09 8.05 3.19
CA ALA A 124 8.18 7.69 2.29
C ALA A 124 9.18 8.84 2.26
N ARG A 125 10.46 8.55 2.52
CA ARG A 125 11.52 9.55 2.41
C ARG A 125 11.73 9.84 0.93
N ALA A 126 11.97 11.11 0.57
CA ALA A 126 12.45 11.42 -0.77
C ALA A 126 13.73 10.60 -1.03
N PRO A 127 13.91 10.01 -2.23
CA PRO A 127 15.13 9.28 -2.54
C PRO A 127 16.32 10.22 -2.29
N SER A 128 17.29 9.76 -1.49
CA SER A 128 18.58 10.46 -1.41
C SER A 128 19.16 10.51 -2.83
N PRO A 129 19.71 11.65 -3.28
CA PRO A 129 20.40 11.69 -4.56
C PRO A 129 21.46 10.58 -4.58
N PRO A 130 21.67 9.92 -5.73
CA PRO A 130 22.72 8.91 -5.82
C PRO A 130 24.02 9.53 -5.35
N ALA A 131 24.73 8.82 -4.45
CA ALA A 131 26.06 9.22 -4.05
C ALA A 131 26.89 9.47 -5.32
N PRO A 132 27.70 10.55 -5.37
CA PRO A 132 28.52 10.82 -6.55
C PRO A 132 29.37 9.58 -6.84
N ALA A 133 29.23 9.05 -8.05
CA ALA A 133 30.08 7.99 -8.54
C ALA A 133 31.51 8.54 -8.64
N GLY A 134 32.37 8.18 -7.69
CA GLY A 134 33.80 8.49 -7.76
C GLY A 134 34.43 8.94 -6.46
N ALA A 135 34.78 7.97 -5.62
CA ALA A 135 36.03 8.01 -4.88
C ALA A 135 36.56 6.58 -4.82
N ASN A 136 37.38 6.23 -5.81
CA ASN A 136 38.08 4.95 -5.84
C ASN A 136 38.87 4.76 -4.53
N ALA A 137 38.74 3.57 -3.97
CA ALA A 137 39.70 3.03 -3.03
C ALA A 137 41.09 3.04 -3.67
N ALA A 138 41.95 3.97 -3.28
CA ALA A 138 43.38 3.89 -3.53
C ALA A 138 44.01 3.03 -2.44
N SER A 139 44.26 1.77 -2.81
CA SER A 139 45.38 0.90 -2.44
C SER A 139 46.22 1.26 -1.21
N ALA A 140 46.28 0.29 -0.30
CA ALA A 140 47.37 0.10 0.65
C ALA A 140 48.74 0.12 -0.06
N GLY A 141 49.69 0.85 0.51
CA GLY A 141 51.11 0.79 0.18
C GLY A 141 51.94 0.81 1.46
N THR A 142 52.54 -0.34 1.79
CA THR A 142 53.57 -0.52 2.80
C THR A 142 54.93 -0.12 2.23
N ALA A 143 55.68 0.78 2.90
CA ALA A 143 57.16 0.77 2.99
C ALA A 143 57.72 1.89 3.92
N THR A 144 58.23 1.44 5.06
CA THR A 144 59.57 1.68 5.67
C THR A 144 60.31 3.05 5.63
N ALA A 145 60.70 3.48 6.85
CA ALA A 145 61.92 4.21 7.29
C ALA A 145 62.28 5.64 6.84
N GLY A 146 62.47 6.51 7.86
CA GLY A 146 63.69 7.33 7.99
C GLY A 146 63.56 8.86 8.14
N LYS A 147 63.75 9.39 9.36
CA LYS A 147 64.53 10.61 9.74
C LYS A 147 64.27 10.93 11.23
N ILE A 148 65.26 10.82 12.13
CA ILE A 148 66.19 11.87 12.56
C ILE A 148 65.52 13.24 12.76
N ARG A 149 65.21 13.57 14.02
CA ARG A 149 65.79 14.71 14.76
C ARG A 149 65.68 14.44 16.26
#